data_AF-A0A353NPX8-F1
#
_entry.id   AF-A0A353NPX8-F1
#
_cell.length_a   1.000
_cell.length_b   1.000
_cell.length_c   1.000
_cell.angle_alpha   90.00
_cell.angle_beta   90.00
_cell.angle_gamma   90.00
#
_symmetry.space_group_name_H-M   'P 1'
#
loop_
_entity.id
_entity.type
_entity.pdbx_description
1 polymer ?
#
loop_
_entity_poly.entity_id
_entity_poly.type
_entity_poly.pdbx_seq_one_letter_code
_entity_poly.pdbx_strand_id
1 'polypeptide(L)'
;MSGTNYYKNSSVPHVANLLTSILIHNPEIAKIKLDPRKQVVKISFYVKNISQKIKPLKEHLQQLLETYYYLADIKVTVSSFEFQQLEYFTIIEFQRDVISFSEKEISLIIALLKEDFDATLVIDEDGLLLMDDPTLHEELVSYLLDNAKTGIELIALRDEGRVVVFNN
;
A
#
# COMPACT_ATOMS: atom_id res chain seq x y z
N MET A 1 -33.27 29.07 -9.56
CA MET A 1 -33.64 27.85 -8.80
C MET A 1 -33.21 26.67 -9.64
N SER A 2 -32.23 25.83 -9.32
CA SER A 2 -31.34 25.63 -8.17
C SER A 2 -30.11 24.94 -8.79
N GLY A 3 -28.90 25.51 -8.71
CA GLY A 3 -28.04 25.32 -7.55
C GLY A 3 -27.60 23.87 -7.44
N THR A 4 -26.81 23.38 -8.41
CA THR A 4 -26.23 22.04 -8.39
C THR A 4 -25.39 21.86 -7.12
N ASN A 5 -25.64 20.77 -6.39
CA ASN A 5 -24.99 20.42 -5.13
C ASN A 5 -23.48 20.15 -5.34
N TYR A 6 -22.64 21.18 -5.17
CA TYR A 6 -21.18 21.08 -5.20
C TYR A 6 -20.54 20.60 -3.87
N TYR A 7 -21.31 20.10 -2.91
CA TYR A 7 -20.82 19.74 -1.56
C TYR A 7 -20.72 18.24 -1.25
N LYS A 8 -20.71 17.36 -2.26
CA LYS A 8 -20.69 15.90 -2.06
C LYS A 8 -19.37 15.28 -2.56
N ASN A 9 -18.25 15.56 -1.86
CA ASN A 9 -17.03 14.73 -1.73
C ASN A 9 -15.80 15.58 -1.33
N SER A 10 -15.80 16.17 -0.13
CA SER A 10 -14.67 16.95 0.39
C SER A 10 -13.41 16.13 0.70
N SER A 11 -13.48 14.79 0.67
CA SER A 11 -12.41 13.94 1.18
C SER A 11 -11.62 13.15 0.14
N VAL A 12 -12.10 13.03 -1.10
CA VAL A 12 -11.37 12.34 -2.17
C VAL A 12 -9.99 12.96 -2.43
N PRO A 13 -9.83 14.30 -2.52
CA PRO A 13 -8.51 14.91 -2.67
C PRO A 13 -7.57 14.60 -1.49
N HIS A 14 -8.10 14.50 -0.27
CA HIS A 14 -7.31 14.18 0.92
C HIS A 14 -6.79 12.75 0.89
N VAL A 15 -7.64 11.78 0.52
CA VAL A 15 -7.21 10.38 0.36
C VAL A 15 -6.22 10.24 -0.80
N ALA A 16 -6.46 10.93 -1.91
CA ALA A 16 -5.52 10.94 -3.04
C ALA A 16 -4.15 11.49 -2.63
N ASN A 17 -4.10 12.60 -1.88
CA ASN A 17 -2.86 13.17 -1.35
C ASN A 17 -2.18 12.21 -0.38
N LEU A 18 -2.94 11.50 0.45
CA LEU A 18 -2.40 10.48 1.35
C LEU A 18 -1.76 9.33 0.58
N LEU A 19 -2.48 8.71 -0.36
CA LEU A 19 -1.93 7.64 -1.18
C LEU A 19 -0.67 8.11 -1.94
N THR A 20 -0.68 9.37 -2.38
CA THR A 20 0.48 10.00 -3.00
C THR A 20 1.66 10.10 -2.05
N SER A 21 1.44 10.56 -0.82
CA SER A 21 2.48 10.66 0.20
C SER A 21 3.08 9.29 0.54
N ILE A 22 2.24 8.27 0.74
CA ILE A 22 2.72 6.90 1.02
C ILE A 22 3.62 6.42 -0.10
N LEU A 23 3.22 6.62 -1.36
CA LEU A 23 4.07 6.25 -2.48
C LEU A 23 5.39 7.03 -2.44
N ILE A 24 5.37 8.36 -2.35
CA ILE A 24 6.59 9.21 -2.31
C ILE A 24 7.61 8.71 -1.28
N HIS A 25 7.18 8.41 -0.05
CA HIS A 25 8.08 7.97 1.02
C HIS A 25 8.50 6.49 0.94
N ASN A 26 7.85 5.69 0.09
CA ASN A 26 8.12 4.26 -0.06
C ASN A 26 8.37 3.92 -1.55
N PRO A 27 9.59 4.17 -2.08
CA PRO A 27 9.94 3.92 -3.49
C PRO A 27 9.79 2.46 -3.94
N GLU A 28 9.70 1.53 -3.00
CA GLU A 28 9.48 0.10 -3.24
C GLU A 28 8.02 -0.23 -3.57
N ILE A 29 7.07 0.63 -3.19
CA ILE A 29 5.65 0.41 -3.48
C ILE A 29 5.37 0.88 -4.91
N ALA A 30 4.86 -0.04 -5.73
CA ALA A 30 4.49 0.24 -7.11
C ALA A 30 3.06 0.78 -7.26
N LYS A 31 2.13 0.26 -6.45
CA LYS A 31 0.70 0.56 -6.53
C LYS A 31 0.02 0.40 -5.18
N ILE A 32 -0.91 1.29 -4.88
CA ILE A 32 -1.87 1.17 -3.77
C ILE A 32 -3.28 1.25 -4.34
N LYS A 33 -4.14 0.30 -3.97
CA LYS A 33 -5.56 0.30 -4.33
C LYS A 33 -6.40 0.25 -3.06
N LEU A 34 -7.31 1.21 -2.90
CA LEU A 34 -8.29 1.24 -1.83
C LEU A 34 -9.64 0.71 -2.36
N ASP A 35 -10.11 -0.41 -1.81
CA ASP A 35 -11.44 -0.96 -2.05
C ASP A 35 -12.35 -0.64 -0.85
N PRO A 36 -13.16 0.43 -0.93
CA PRO A 36 -14.04 0.83 0.17
C PRO A 36 -15.19 -0.16 0.40
N ARG A 37 -15.58 -0.94 -0.62
CA ARG A 37 -16.67 -1.92 -0.49
C ARG A 37 -16.23 -3.10 0.35
N LYS A 38 -14.97 -3.52 0.18
CA LYS A 38 -14.36 -4.60 0.97
C LYS A 38 -13.66 -4.12 2.23
N GLN A 39 -13.55 -2.79 2.44
CA GLN A 39 -12.77 -2.19 3.54
C GLN A 39 -11.32 -2.68 3.54
N VAL A 40 -10.73 -2.74 2.35
CA VAL A 40 -9.41 -3.34 2.13
C VAL A 40 -8.51 -2.39 1.35
N VAL A 41 -7.25 -2.33 1.75
CA VAL A 41 -6.16 -1.76 0.96
C VAL A 41 -5.33 -2.89 0.35
N LYS A 42 -4.94 -2.71 -0.91
CA LYS A 42 -4.05 -3.59 -1.67
C LYS A 42 -2.78 -2.83 -2.00
N ILE A 43 -1.63 -3.38 -1.62
CA ILE A 43 -0.32 -2.78 -1.84
C ILE A 43 0.48 -3.73 -2.70
N SER A 44 0.99 -3.24 -3.83
CA SER A 44 1.75 -4.05 -4.78
C SER A 44 3.22 -3.66 -4.81
N PHE A 45 4.07 -4.67 -4.77
CA PHE A 45 5.52 -4.60 -4.96
C PHE A 45 5.90 -5.40 -6.19
N TYR A 46 6.94 -4.97 -6.92
CA TYR A 46 7.46 -5.70 -8.07
C TYR A 46 8.87 -6.20 -7.78
N VAL A 47 9.11 -7.49 -7.96
CA VAL A 47 10.42 -8.11 -7.77
C VAL A 47 10.83 -8.85 -9.04
N LYS A 48 12.08 -8.69 -9.48
CA LYS A 48 12.62 -9.37 -10.67
C LYS A 48 12.73 -10.87 -10.41
N ASN A 49 12.00 -11.65 -11.21
CA ASN A 49 12.02 -13.11 -11.34
C ASN A 49 12.40 -13.93 -10.08
N ILE A 50 11.42 -14.18 -9.20
CA ILE A 50 11.60 -14.93 -7.94
C ILE A 50 10.90 -16.29 -7.93
N SER A 51 10.63 -16.89 -9.09
CA SER A 51 9.75 -18.07 -9.25
C SER A 51 9.99 -19.19 -8.23
N GLN A 52 11.24 -19.56 -7.96
CA GLN A 52 11.61 -20.63 -7.02
C GLN A 52 11.47 -20.24 -5.54
N LYS A 53 11.36 -18.94 -5.24
CA LYS A 53 11.30 -18.38 -3.88
C LYS A 53 9.90 -17.94 -3.46
N ILE A 54 8.91 -17.96 -4.36
CA ILE A 54 7.54 -17.46 -4.09
C ILE A 54 6.92 -18.10 -2.84
N LYS A 55 6.90 -19.43 -2.77
CA LYS A 55 6.24 -20.13 -1.66
C LYS A 55 6.96 -19.89 -0.31
N PRO A 56 8.28 -20.10 -0.19
CA PRO A 56 9.01 -19.79 1.04
C PRO A 56 8.85 -18.34 1.48
N LEU A 57 8.91 -17.39 0.54
CA LEU A 57 8.74 -15.96 0.84
C LEU A 57 7.33 -15.66 1.37
N LYS A 58 6.30 -16.20 0.72
CA LYS A 58 4.91 -16.02 1.17
C LYS A 58 4.73 -16.52 2.60
N GLU A 59 5.23 -17.72 2.90
CA GLU A 59 5.15 -18.31 4.24
C GLU A 59 5.90 -17.46 5.26
N HIS A 60 7.10 -16.98 4.92
CA HIS A 60 7.91 -16.13 5.78
C HIS A 60 7.25 -14.78 6.09
N LEU A 61 6.78 -14.06 5.06
CA LEU A 61 6.08 -12.79 5.22
C LEU A 61 4.82 -12.94 6.08
N GLN A 62 4.04 -13.99 5.83
CA GLN A 62 2.82 -14.26 6.57
C GLN A 62 3.13 -14.53 8.05
N GLN A 63 4.09 -15.40 8.35
CA GLN A 63 4.48 -15.74 9.74
C GLN A 63 5.00 -14.53 10.51
N LEU A 64 5.79 -13.67 9.86
CA LEU A 64 6.33 -12.46 10.49
C LEU A 64 5.24 -11.45 10.83
N LEU A 65 4.30 -11.22 9.90
CA LEU A 65 3.16 -10.35 10.17
C LEU A 65 2.27 -10.91 11.28
N GLU A 66 1.96 -12.21 11.26
CA GLU A 66 1.18 -12.86 12.32
C GLU A 66 1.85 -12.72 13.69
N THR A 67 3.18 -12.87 13.74
CA THR A 67 3.97 -12.66 14.96
C THR A 67 3.91 -11.20 15.41
N TYR A 68 4.07 -10.25 14.49
CA TYR A 68 3.95 -8.83 14.77
C TYR A 68 2.57 -8.49 15.35
N TYR A 69 1.48 -8.96 14.73
CA TYR A 69 0.12 -8.72 15.20
C TYR A 69 -0.11 -9.29 16.60
N TYR A 70 0.39 -10.50 16.86
CA TYR A 70 0.30 -11.12 18.18
C TYR A 70 1.02 -10.30 19.25
N LEU A 71 2.25 -9.84 18.96
CA LEU A 71 3.04 -9.04 19.90
C LEU A 71 2.47 -7.64 20.15
N ALA A 72 1.84 -7.05 19.13
CA ALA A 72 1.26 -5.71 19.18
C ALA A 72 -0.21 -5.69 19.62
N ASP A 73 -0.82 -6.85 19.93
CA ASP A 73 -2.25 -7.01 20.25
C ASP A 73 -3.19 -6.41 19.18
N ILE A 74 -2.82 -6.57 17.91
CA ILE A 74 -3.59 -6.04 16.77
C ILE A 74 -4.57 -7.10 16.28
N LYS A 75 -5.85 -6.74 16.25
CA LYS A 75 -6.91 -7.60 15.69
C LYS A 75 -7.05 -7.36 14.19
N VAL A 76 -6.64 -8.35 13.41
CA VAL A 76 -6.67 -8.33 11.95
C VAL A 76 -7.82 -9.19 11.43
N THR A 77 -8.55 -8.66 10.45
CA THR A 77 -9.64 -9.38 9.76
C THR A 77 -9.22 -9.86 8.37
N VAL A 78 -8.33 -9.11 7.71
CA VAL A 78 -7.75 -9.46 6.41
C VAL A 78 -6.27 -9.16 6.45
N SER A 79 -5.42 -10.17 6.22
CA SER A 79 -3.98 -10.03 5.97
C SER A 79 -3.52 -11.22 5.15
N SER A 80 -3.25 -11.01 3.86
CA SER A 80 -2.85 -12.07 2.96
C SER A 80 -1.97 -11.56 1.82
N PHE A 81 -1.07 -12.42 1.37
CA PHE A 81 -0.27 -12.17 0.17
C PHE A 81 -0.75 -12.98 -1.04
N GLU A 82 -0.87 -12.32 -2.17
CA GLU A 82 -1.02 -12.91 -3.49
C GLU A 82 0.25 -12.66 -4.32
N PHE A 83 0.63 -13.65 -5.12
CA PHE A 83 1.81 -13.59 -5.97
C PHE A 83 1.39 -13.88 -7.40
N GLN A 84 1.64 -12.95 -8.30
CA GLN A 84 1.42 -13.11 -9.72
C GLN A 84 2.74 -13.09 -10.45
N GLN A 85 3.17 -14.26 -10.92
CA GLN A 85 4.37 -14.38 -11.73
C GLN A 85 4.06 -13.94 -13.17
N LEU A 86 4.87 -13.02 -13.68
CA LEU A 86 4.91 -12.58 -15.07
C LEU A 86 6.26 -12.96 -15.69
N GLU A 87 6.43 -12.66 -16.98
CA GLU A 87 7.63 -13.05 -17.74
C GLU A 87 8.92 -12.47 -17.15
N TYR A 88 8.90 -11.20 -16.73
CA TYR A 88 10.10 -10.49 -16.25
C TYR A 88 10.10 -10.18 -14.75
N PHE A 89 8.92 -10.18 -14.11
CA PHE A 89 8.76 -9.80 -12.72
C PHE A 89 7.66 -10.62 -12.04
N THR A 90 7.66 -10.61 -10.72
CA THR A 90 6.58 -11.12 -9.89
C THR A 90 5.95 -9.94 -9.17
N ILE A 91 4.63 -9.83 -9.28
CA ILE A 91 3.84 -8.89 -8.49
C ILE A 91 3.53 -9.57 -7.17
N ILE A 92 3.91 -8.93 -6.07
CA ILE A 92 3.54 -9.29 -4.71
C ILE A 92 2.44 -8.33 -4.29
N GLU A 93 1.22 -8.81 -4.09
CA GLU A 93 0.11 -7.99 -3.60
C GLU A 93 -0.20 -8.36 -2.15
N PHE A 94 0.00 -7.41 -1.25
CA PHE A 94 -0.44 -7.50 0.13
C PHE A 94 -1.84 -6.92 0.26
N GLN A 95 -2.77 -7.74 0.73
CA GLN A 95 -4.16 -7.36 0.98
C GLN A 95 -4.41 -7.23 2.48
N ARG A 96 -4.90 -6.07 2.92
CA ARG A 96 -5.02 -5.71 4.33
C ARG A 96 -6.31 -4.97 4.66
N ASP A 97 -6.97 -5.26 5.78
CA ASP A 97 -8.12 -4.46 6.20
C ASP A 97 -7.71 -3.05 6.60
N VAL A 98 -8.51 -2.06 6.19
CA VAL A 98 -8.21 -0.64 6.41
C VAL A 98 -8.28 -0.26 7.89
N ILE A 99 -9.07 -1.00 8.69
CA ILE A 99 -9.40 -0.66 10.08
C ILE A 99 -8.18 -0.72 10.99
N SER A 100 -7.34 -1.73 10.80
CA SER A 100 -6.18 -1.96 11.66
C SER A 100 -4.86 -1.78 10.92
N PHE A 101 -4.90 -1.31 9.67
CA PHE A 101 -3.71 -1.09 8.85
C PHE A 101 -2.84 0.04 9.40
N SER A 102 -1.53 -0.16 9.38
CA SER A 102 -0.55 0.80 9.89
C SER A 102 0.69 0.89 8.99
N GLU A 103 1.37 2.03 9.05
CA GLU A 103 2.64 2.23 8.32
C GLU A 103 3.74 1.26 8.80
N LYS A 104 3.74 0.88 10.08
CA LYS A 104 4.71 -0.07 10.63
C LYS A 104 4.70 -1.42 9.90
N GLU A 105 3.54 -1.86 9.41
CA GLU A 105 3.42 -3.07 8.59
C GLU A 105 4.08 -2.88 7.23
N ILE A 106 3.90 -1.71 6.60
CA ILE A 106 4.57 -1.36 5.34
C ILE A 106 6.09 -1.39 5.53
N SER A 107 6.59 -0.71 6.56
CA SER A 107 8.03 -0.66 6.85
C SER A 107 8.61 -2.04 7.10
N LEU A 108 7.89 -2.91 7.83
CA LEU A 108 8.31 -4.29 8.09
C LEU A 108 8.37 -5.10 6.80
N ILE A 109 7.34 -5.03 5.95
CA ILE A 109 7.31 -5.74 4.66
C ILE A 109 8.45 -5.26 3.76
N ILE A 110 8.66 -3.95 3.67
CA ILE A 110 9.75 -3.37 2.86
C ILE A 110 11.11 -3.83 3.37
N ALA A 111 11.34 -3.81 4.69
CA ALA A 111 12.60 -4.27 5.27
C ALA A 111 12.90 -5.73 4.91
N LEU A 112 11.89 -6.61 4.97
CA LEU A 112 12.03 -8.01 4.61
C LEU A 112 12.26 -8.22 3.11
N LEU A 113 11.53 -7.50 2.28
CA LEU A 113 11.74 -7.56 0.82
C LEU A 113 13.14 -7.07 0.45
N LYS A 114 13.68 -6.05 1.13
CA LYS A 114 15.07 -5.63 0.93
C LYS A 114 16.05 -6.69 1.41
N GLU A 115 15.86 -7.25 2.59
CA GLU A 115 16.76 -8.30 3.11
C GLU A 115 16.88 -9.50 2.15
N ASP A 116 15.76 -9.97 1.60
CA ASP A 116 15.75 -11.14 0.72
C ASP A 116 16.03 -10.82 -0.77
N PHE A 117 15.77 -9.59 -1.20
CA PHE A 117 15.67 -9.22 -2.63
C PHE A 117 16.24 -7.86 -3.03
N ASP A 118 17.01 -7.15 -2.20
CA ASP A 118 17.48 -5.77 -2.43
C ASP A 118 17.82 -5.44 -3.91
N ALA A 119 18.74 -6.19 -4.53
CA ALA A 119 19.17 -5.96 -5.92
C ALA A 119 18.12 -6.29 -7.01
N THR A 120 17.04 -6.98 -6.63
CA THR A 120 15.96 -7.43 -7.52
C THR A 120 14.63 -6.73 -7.26
N LEU A 121 14.50 -6.00 -6.15
CA LEU A 121 13.33 -5.17 -5.86
C LEU A 121 13.32 -4.00 -6.85
N VAL A 122 12.19 -3.83 -7.54
CA VAL A 122 12.02 -2.69 -8.45
C VAL A 122 11.69 -1.47 -7.60
N ILE A 123 12.61 -0.52 -7.58
CA ILE A 123 12.48 0.76 -6.88
C ILE A 123 12.43 1.89 -7.89
N ASP A 124 11.71 2.95 -7.54
CA ASP A 124 11.74 4.21 -8.26
C ASP A 124 12.84 5.11 -7.68
N GLU A 125 13.96 5.23 -8.39
CA GLU A 125 15.16 5.96 -7.94
C GLU A 125 14.90 7.48 -7.79
N ASP A 126 13.94 8.04 -8.53
CA ASP A 126 13.59 9.46 -8.48
C ASP A 126 12.95 9.85 -7.13
N GLY A 127 12.34 8.89 -6.43
CA GLY A 127 11.73 9.10 -5.10
C GLY A 127 12.74 9.30 -3.97
N LEU A 128 14.01 8.90 -4.15
CA LEU A 128 15.06 9.01 -3.12
C LEU A 128 15.52 10.46 -2.89
N LEU A 129 15.26 11.36 -3.84
CA LEU A 129 15.73 12.75 -3.81
C LEU A 129 14.81 13.70 -3.01
N LEU A 130 13.68 13.22 -2.48
CA LEU A 130 12.65 14.03 -1.81
C LEU A 130 12.60 13.85 -0.28
N MET A 131 13.59 13.18 0.33
CA MET A 131 13.59 12.88 1.75
C MET A 131 13.97 14.10 2.61
N ASP A 132 12.98 14.91 2.98
CA ASP A 132 13.06 15.85 4.11
C ASP A 132 11.66 16.07 4.72
N ASP A 133 10.99 15.01 5.20
CA ASP A 133 10.09 15.11 6.38
C ASP A 133 9.74 13.71 6.94
N PRO A 134 10.12 13.36 8.19
CA PRO A 134 9.98 12.01 8.73
C PRO A 134 8.65 11.72 9.44
N THR A 135 7.55 12.44 9.16
CA THR A 135 6.28 12.18 9.86
C THR A 135 5.08 12.03 8.93
N LEU A 136 4.80 10.79 8.54
CA LEU A 136 3.44 10.36 8.18
C LEU A 136 2.76 9.83 9.46
N HIS A 137 1.68 10.49 9.88
CA HIS A 137 1.08 10.37 11.22
C HIS A 137 0.13 9.16 11.39
N GLU A 138 -0.15 8.75 12.63
CA GLU A 138 -1.24 7.80 12.96
C GLU A 138 -2.63 8.28 12.48
N GLU A 139 -2.79 9.58 12.21
CA GLU A 139 -4.03 10.18 11.67
C GLU A 139 -4.46 9.56 10.32
N LEU A 140 -3.53 9.03 9.52
CA LEU A 140 -3.78 8.49 8.19
C LEU A 140 -4.75 7.30 8.19
N VAL A 141 -4.70 6.47 9.22
CA VAL A 141 -5.57 5.30 9.39
C VAL A 141 -7.01 5.74 9.66
N SER A 142 -7.18 6.72 10.56
CA SER A 142 -8.49 7.29 10.88
C SER A 142 -9.14 7.97 9.66
N TYR A 143 -8.34 8.64 8.82
CA TYR A 143 -8.81 9.27 7.59
C TYR A 143 -9.13 8.27 6.47
N LEU A 144 -8.34 7.19 6.29
CA LEU A 144 -8.71 6.12 5.36
C LEU A 144 -10.02 5.44 5.78
N LEU A 145 -10.21 5.23 7.09
CA LEU A 145 -11.43 4.67 7.68
C LEU A 145 -12.65 5.55 7.47
N ASP A 146 -12.52 6.86 7.71
CA ASP A 146 -13.62 7.79 7.49
C ASP A 146 -13.99 7.93 6.01
N ASN A 147 -13.04 7.70 5.12
CA ASN A 147 -13.25 7.85 3.67
C ASN A 147 -13.56 6.56 2.93
N ALA A 148 -13.32 5.40 3.54
CA ALA A 148 -13.93 4.16 3.07
C ALA A 148 -15.47 4.24 3.09
N LYS A 149 -16.05 5.19 3.84
CA LYS A 149 -17.49 5.53 3.83
C LYS A 149 -17.94 6.29 2.57
N THR A 150 -17.02 6.85 1.77
CA THR A 150 -17.37 7.55 0.51
C THR A 150 -17.80 6.59 -0.60
N GLY A 151 -17.41 5.31 -0.50
CA GLY A 151 -17.74 4.26 -1.47
C GLY A 151 -16.96 4.34 -2.78
N ILE A 152 -15.94 5.21 -2.86
CA ILE A 152 -15.15 5.46 -4.08
C ILE A 152 -13.87 4.62 -4.09
N GLU A 153 -13.66 3.84 -5.15
CA GLU A 153 -12.44 3.08 -5.35
C GLU A 153 -11.33 4.02 -5.83
N LEU A 154 -10.17 3.98 -5.17
CA LEU A 154 -9.01 4.78 -5.55
C LEU A 154 -7.82 3.89 -5.86
N ILE A 155 -7.09 4.23 -6.92
CA ILE A 155 -5.87 3.54 -7.33
C ILE A 155 -4.78 4.59 -7.47
N ALA A 156 -3.73 4.48 -6.67
CA ALA A 156 -2.52 5.26 -6.80
C ALA A 156 -1.40 4.36 -7.34
N LEU A 157 -0.64 4.82 -8.33
CA LEU A 157 0.46 4.06 -8.91
C LEU A 157 1.57 4.98 -9.41
N ARG A 158 2.76 4.40 -9.54
CA ARG A 158 3.90 5.07 -10.17
C ARG A 158 3.82 4.93 -11.68
N ASP A 159 3.97 6.06 -12.37
CA ASP A 159 3.99 6.17 -13.82
C ASP A 159 5.07 7.17 -14.23
N GLU A 160 6.15 6.66 -14.83
CA GLU A 160 7.30 7.46 -15.31
C GLU A 160 7.84 8.48 -14.29
N GLY A 161 8.17 8.04 -13.06
CA GLY A 161 8.71 8.90 -12.00
C GLY A 161 7.68 9.84 -11.35
N ARG A 162 6.39 9.69 -11.68
CA ARG A 162 5.29 10.45 -11.09
C ARG A 162 4.33 9.52 -10.37
N VAL A 163 3.63 10.05 -9.37
CA VAL A 163 2.50 9.36 -8.75
C VAL A 163 1.20 9.85 -9.37
N VAL A 164 0.38 8.93 -9.86
CA VAL A 164 -0.93 9.22 -10.45
C VAL A 164 -2.02 8.54 -9.63
N VAL A 165 -3.09 9.27 -9.33
CA VAL A 165 -4.26 8.75 -8.60
C VAL A 165 -5.49 8.76 -9.50
N PHE A 166 -6.10 7.60 -9.67
CA PHE A 166 -7.32 7.39 -10.42
C PHE A 166 -8.48 7.07 -9.48
N ASN A 167 -9.67 7.52 -9.88
CA ASN A 167 -10.95 7.09 -9.32
C ASN A 167 -11.58 6.10 -10.31
N ASN A 168 -11.98 4.92 -9.83
CA ASN A 168 -12.57 3.84 -10.63
C ASN A 168 -14.05 3.61 -10.29
#